data_AF-D1C105-F1
#
_entry.id   AF-D1C105-F1
#
_cell.length_a   1.000
_cell.length_b   1.000
_cell.length_c   1.000
_cell.angle_alpha   90.00
_cell.angle_beta   90.00
_cell.angle_gamma   90.00
#
_symmetry.space_group_name_H-M   'P 1'
#
loop_
_entity.id
_entity.type
_entity.pdbx_description
1 polymer ?
#
loop_
_entity_poly.entity_id
_entity_poly.type
_entity_poly.pdbx_seq_one_letter_code
_entity_poly.pdbx_strand_id
1 'polypeptide(L)'
;MTDDVDPTSSHRETIRAFSRRGGPLDPAGPNATTANPHWFFEGDVRRRTPQRRALHRRLLEEARAEHPTARFERRTLVLAGPPGAGKSTVLRDVLGLDRSAWVTIDADDFKQKLLREALADGTYESFLKPDAVKEREQAGEPFYPLELASLVHEESSFLAVQMRREAFADGLNVVIDSVLSSPDKAVQQQDPPESTNQRTG
;
A
#
# COMPACT_ATOMS: atom_id res chain seq x y z
N MET A 1 -26.99 36.01 -3.02
CA MET A 1 -25.73 35.33 -3.43
C MET A 1 -25.58 34.13 -2.53
N THR A 2 -26.20 33.01 -2.92
CA THR A 2 -25.94 31.71 -2.29
C THR A 2 -24.72 31.16 -2.99
N ASP A 3 -23.59 31.14 -2.29
CA ASP A 3 -22.41 30.40 -2.73
C ASP A 3 -22.83 28.93 -2.80
N ASP A 4 -22.99 28.45 -4.02
CA ASP A 4 -23.23 27.05 -4.35
C ASP A 4 -21.91 26.31 -4.07
N VAL A 5 -21.71 25.91 -2.81
CA VAL A 5 -20.55 25.12 -2.41
C VAL A 5 -20.70 23.77 -3.09
N ASP A 6 -19.91 23.54 -4.15
CA ASP A 6 -19.81 22.25 -4.82
C ASP A 6 -19.65 21.13 -3.76
N PRO A 7 -20.63 20.21 -3.64
CA PRO A 7 -20.58 19.12 -2.66
C PRO A 7 -19.29 18.30 -2.75
N THR A 8 -18.70 18.21 -3.95
CA THR A 8 -17.43 17.53 -4.21
C THR A 8 -16.25 18.28 -3.59
N SER A 9 -16.26 19.61 -3.64
CA SER A 9 -15.21 20.45 -3.04
C SER A 9 -15.27 20.38 -1.51
N SER A 10 -16.47 20.46 -0.93
CA SER A 10 -16.68 20.32 0.52
C SER A 10 -16.21 18.95 1.02
N HIS A 11 -16.57 17.87 0.32
CA HIS A 11 -16.15 16.52 0.69
C HIS A 11 -14.62 16.34 0.62
N ARG A 12 -13.98 16.84 -0.44
CA ARG A 12 -12.51 16.80 -0.58
C ARG A 12 -11.80 17.56 0.53
N GLU A 13 -12.39 18.66 1.01
CA GLU A 13 -11.87 19.40 2.17
C GLU A 13 -12.02 18.60 3.45
N THR A 14 -13.14 17.89 3.65
CA THR A 14 -13.32 16.95 4.77
C THR A 14 -12.24 15.88 4.76
N ILE A 15 -12.04 15.17 3.64
CA ILE A 15 -11.00 14.14 3.50
C ILE A 15 -9.61 14.73 3.80
N ARG A 16 -9.30 15.90 3.23
CA ARG A 16 -8.02 16.58 3.47
C ARG A 16 -7.84 16.95 4.94
N ALA A 17 -8.88 17.44 5.62
CA ALA A 17 -8.82 17.78 7.03
C ALA A 17 -8.63 16.53 7.90
N PHE A 18 -9.36 15.45 7.58
CA PHE A 18 -9.29 14.19 8.33
C PHE A 18 -7.95 13.48 8.17
N SER A 19 -7.29 13.64 7.02
CA SER A 19 -6.00 13.04 6.70
C SER A 19 -4.80 13.77 7.30
N ARG A 20 -5.01 14.89 8.01
CA ARG A 20 -3.92 15.59 8.71
C ARG A 20 -3.39 14.73 9.85
N ARG A 21 -2.13 14.97 10.23
CA ARG A 21 -1.54 14.36 11.42
C ARG A 21 -2.39 14.67 12.67
N GLY A 22 -2.71 13.65 13.44
CA GLY A 22 -3.64 13.67 14.58
C GLY A 22 -5.12 13.65 14.19
N GLY A 23 -5.46 13.63 12.91
CA GLY A 23 -6.84 13.56 12.42
C GLY A 23 -7.41 12.13 12.41
N PRO A 24 -8.72 11.97 12.16
CA PRO A 24 -9.39 10.66 12.13
C PRO A 24 -8.80 9.66 11.12
N LEU A 25 -8.20 10.15 10.03
CA LEU A 25 -7.60 9.33 8.97
C LEU A 25 -6.06 9.40 9.01
N ASP A 26 -5.47 9.74 10.15
CA ASP A 26 -4.02 9.68 10.34
C ASP A 26 -3.52 8.22 10.19
N PRO A 27 -2.56 7.92 9.30
CA PRO A 27 -1.96 6.58 9.17
C PRO A 27 -1.29 6.06 10.45
N ALA A 28 -0.95 6.94 11.40
CA ALA A 28 -0.44 6.58 12.72
C ALA A 28 -1.50 6.71 13.83
N GLY A 29 -2.76 6.94 13.47
CA GLY A 29 -3.88 7.11 14.37
C GLY A 29 -4.41 5.80 14.96
N PRO A 30 -5.33 5.87 15.93
CA PRO A 30 -5.86 4.70 16.64
C PRO A 30 -6.67 3.74 15.76
N ASN A 31 -7.20 4.20 14.63
CA ASN A 31 -7.95 3.39 13.67
C ASN A 31 -7.06 2.83 12.55
N ALA A 32 -5.75 3.11 12.54
CA ALA A 32 -4.83 2.49 11.60
C ALA A 32 -4.76 0.98 11.86
N THR A 33 -4.57 0.17 10.82
CA THR A 33 -4.53 -1.30 11.00
C THR A 33 -3.45 -1.73 11.98
N THR A 34 -2.29 -1.07 11.94
CA THR A 34 -1.17 -1.33 12.85
C THR A 34 -1.52 -1.07 14.31
N ALA A 35 -2.46 -0.17 14.60
CA ALA A 35 -2.92 0.12 15.95
C ALA A 35 -3.88 -0.95 16.52
N ASN A 36 -4.35 -1.91 15.71
CA ASN A 36 -5.24 -2.96 16.18
C ASN A 36 -4.50 -4.02 17.02
N PRO A 37 -4.76 -4.12 18.33
CA PRO A 37 -4.06 -5.07 19.20
C PRO A 37 -4.41 -6.54 18.94
N HIS A 38 -5.51 -6.82 18.24
CA HIS A 38 -5.87 -8.17 17.81
C HIS A 38 -5.06 -8.62 16.59
N TRP A 39 -4.43 -7.69 15.87
CA TRP A 39 -3.65 -7.98 14.67
C TRP A 39 -2.15 -7.82 14.88
N PHE A 40 -1.74 -6.83 15.67
CA PHE A 40 -0.34 -6.45 15.85
C PHE A 40 0.02 -6.26 17.34
N PHE A 41 1.21 -6.70 17.71
CA PHE A 41 1.78 -6.49 19.02
C PHE A 41 2.52 -5.16 19.05
N GLU A 42 2.19 -4.30 20.02
CA GLU A 42 2.87 -3.00 20.25
C GLU A 42 2.86 -2.07 19.02
N GLY A 43 1.87 -2.20 18.14
CA GLY A 43 1.78 -1.36 16.94
C GLY A 43 2.77 -1.72 15.82
N ASP A 44 3.57 -2.78 15.98
CA ASP A 44 4.62 -3.14 15.02
C ASP A 44 4.07 -4.12 13.97
N VAL A 45 4.02 -3.67 12.70
CA VAL A 45 3.59 -4.48 11.54
C VAL A 45 4.39 -5.78 11.38
N ARG A 46 5.65 -5.81 11.85
CA ARG A 46 6.51 -6.99 11.82
C ARG A 46 6.09 -8.01 12.88
N ARG A 47 5.58 -7.55 14.02
CA ARG A 47 5.11 -8.36 15.14
C ARG A 47 3.59 -8.53 15.05
N ARG A 48 3.14 -9.39 14.16
CA ARG A 48 1.72 -9.64 13.90
C ARG A 48 1.26 -11.02 14.39
N THR A 49 -0.03 -11.15 14.71
CA THR A 49 -0.62 -12.41 15.18
C THR A 49 -0.55 -13.50 14.11
N PRO A 50 -0.64 -14.81 14.48
CA PRO A 50 -0.66 -15.89 13.49
C PRO A 50 -1.75 -15.73 12.42
N GLN A 51 -2.93 -15.26 12.81
CA GLN A 51 -4.04 -14.99 11.89
C GLN A 51 -3.67 -13.90 10.88
N ARG A 52 -3.10 -12.78 11.35
CA ARG A 52 -2.68 -11.69 10.45
C ARG A 52 -1.52 -12.12 9.55
N ARG A 53 -0.59 -12.96 10.04
CA ARG A 53 0.46 -13.57 9.19
C ARG A 53 -0.14 -14.42 8.07
N ALA A 54 -1.17 -15.21 8.35
CA ALA A 54 -1.85 -16.03 7.34
C ALA A 54 -2.54 -15.17 6.28
N LEU A 55 -3.22 -14.10 6.69
CA LEU A 55 -3.78 -13.11 5.76
C LEU A 55 -2.69 -12.53 4.86
N HIS A 56 -1.60 -12.02 5.45
CA HIS A 56 -0.49 -11.42 4.67
C HIS A 56 0.04 -12.39 3.61
N ARG A 57 0.24 -13.66 3.97
CA ARG A 57 0.69 -14.69 3.03
C ARG A 57 -0.29 -14.86 1.88
N ARG A 58 -1.58 -14.96 2.18
CA ARG A 58 -2.63 -15.08 1.15
C ARG A 58 -2.63 -13.88 0.20
N LEU A 59 -2.48 -12.65 0.72
CA LEU A 59 -2.45 -11.44 -0.11
C LEU A 59 -1.20 -11.38 -0.99
N LEU A 60 -0.05 -11.82 -0.50
CA LEU A 60 1.18 -11.92 -1.28
C LEU A 60 1.06 -12.98 -2.38
N GLU A 61 0.49 -14.15 -2.07
CA GLU A 61 0.21 -15.21 -3.05
C GLU A 61 -0.76 -14.73 -4.14
N GLU A 62 -1.84 -14.02 -3.74
CA GLU A 62 -2.80 -13.42 -4.67
C GLU A 62 -2.12 -12.40 -5.59
N ALA A 63 -1.34 -11.47 -5.04
CA ALA A 63 -0.60 -10.49 -5.83
C ALA A 63 0.42 -11.14 -6.77
N ARG A 64 1.08 -12.22 -6.34
CA ARG A 64 2.02 -12.96 -7.20
C ARG A 64 1.29 -13.68 -8.34
N ALA A 65 0.10 -14.21 -8.08
CA ALA A 65 -0.71 -14.90 -9.09
C ALA A 65 -1.22 -13.96 -10.20
N GLU A 66 -1.24 -12.64 -9.97
CA GLU A 66 -1.57 -11.62 -10.98
C GLU A 66 -0.45 -11.46 -12.04
N HIS A 67 0.74 -12.04 -11.80
CA HIS A 67 1.89 -12.00 -12.72
C HIS A 67 2.35 -13.39 -13.16
N PRO A 68 1.48 -14.22 -13.79
CA PRO A 68 1.80 -15.61 -14.12
C PRO A 68 2.89 -15.78 -15.18
N THR A 69 3.13 -14.73 -15.99
CA THR A 69 4.10 -14.74 -17.09
C THR A 69 5.41 -14.01 -16.75
N ALA A 70 5.59 -13.62 -15.47
CA ALA A 70 6.82 -12.95 -15.05
C ALA A 70 8.05 -13.83 -15.29
N ARG A 71 9.11 -13.22 -15.83
CA ARG A 71 10.34 -13.93 -16.20
C ARG A 71 11.37 -13.89 -15.07
N PHE A 72 12.22 -14.92 -15.03
CA PHE A 72 13.26 -15.10 -14.01
C PHE A 72 14.63 -14.65 -14.52
N GLU A 73 14.78 -13.38 -14.90
CA GLU A 73 16.03 -12.84 -15.48
C GLU A 73 16.78 -11.91 -14.50
N ARG A 74 16.29 -11.76 -13.26
CA ARG A 74 16.86 -10.91 -12.20
C ARG A 74 17.02 -9.44 -12.60
N ARG A 75 16.11 -8.90 -13.40
CA ARG A 75 16.15 -7.49 -13.84
C ARG A 75 15.29 -6.60 -12.93
N THR A 76 15.78 -5.40 -12.64
CA THR A 76 15.02 -4.41 -11.87
C THR A 76 14.88 -3.13 -12.68
N LEU A 77 13.66 -2.62 -12.79
CA LEU A 77 13.37 -1.30 -13.34
C LEU A 77 12.77 -0.43 -12.24
N VAL A 78 13.44 0.68 -11.93
CA VAL A 78 12.95 1.66 -10.95
C VAL A 78 12.38 2.85 -11.68
N LEU A 79 11.12 3.18 -11.42
CA LEU A 79 10.47 4.34 -12.00
C LEU A 79 10.31 5.42 -10.94
N ALA A 80 10.89 6.57 -11.24
CA ALA A 80 10.91 7.75 -10.40
C ALA A 80 10.26 8.92 -11.13
N GLY A 81 9.29 9.56 -10.50
CA GLY A 81 8.62 10.72 -11.06
C GLY A 81 7.37 11.10 -10.28
N PRO A 82 6.96 12.37 -10.30
CA PRO A 82 5.75 12.82 -9.61
C PRO A 82 4.51 12.13 -10.21
N PRO A 83 3.42 11.98 -9.42
CA PRO A 83 2.15 11.46 -9.94
C PRO A 83 1.71 12.24 -11.19
N GLY A 84 1.25 11.54 -12.22
CA GLY A 84 0.82 12.16 -13.48
C GLY A 84 1.93 12.47 -14.48
N ALA A 85 3.22 12.21 -14.18
CA ALA A 85 4.35 12.46 -15.10
C ALA A 85 4.42 11.51 -16.31
N GLY A 86 3.43 10.64 -16.52
CA GLY A 86 3.42 9.72 -17.67
C GLY A 86 4.41 8.55 -17.58
N LYS A 87 4.84 8.16 -16.37
CA LYS A 87 5.75 7.01 -16.14
C LYS A 87 5.28 5.74 -16.85
N SER A 88 3.96 5.49 -16.83
CA SER A 88 3.36 4.36 -17.53
C SER A 88 3.50 4.42 -19.06
N THR A 89 3.47 5.62 -19.62
CA THR A 89 3.68 5.89 -21.05
C THR A 89 5.13 5.68 -21.44
N VAL A 90 6.09 6.18 -20.64
CA VAL A 90 7.53 5.97 -20.87
C VAL A 90 7.89 4.48 -20.87
N LEU A 91 7.33 3.72 -19.93
CA LEU A 91 7.51 2.26 -19.85
C LEU A 91 7.11 1.53 -21.15
N ARG A 92 6.00 1.96 -21.77
CA ARG A 92 5.45 1.35 -22.97
C ARG A 92 6.21 1.80 -24.22
N ASP A 93 6.43 3.11 -24.35
CA ASP A 93 6.85 3.73 -25.62
C ASP A 93 8.38 3.77 -25.77
N VAL A 94 9.14 3.85 -24.67
CA VAL A 94 10.61 3.99 -24.72
C VAL A 94 11.31 2.65 -24.51
N LEU A 95 10.78 1.78 -23.65
CA LEU A 95 11.48 0.55 -23.27
C LEU A 95 11.04 -0.69 -24.06
N GLY A 96 9.92 -0.62 -24.80
CA GLY A 96 9.40 -1.75 -25.58
C GLY A 96 9.19 -3.02 -24.75
N LEU A 97 9.02 -2.87 -23.43
CA LEU A 97 8.98 -4.00 -22.51
C LEU A 97 7.61 -4.67 -22.61
N ASP A 98 7.64 -5.99 -22.78
CA ASP A 98 6.49 -6.84 -22.48
C ASP A 98 6.22 -6.76 -20.97
N ARG A 99 5.30 -5.88 -20.57
CA ARG A 99 4.94 -5.68 -19.15
C ARG A 99 4.49 -6.95 -18.45
N SER A 100 3.92 -7.92 -19.19
CA SER A 100 3.50 -9.19 -18.62
C SER A 100 4.68 -10.05 -18.13
N ALA A 101 5.89 -9.78 -18.64
CA ALA A 101 7.13 -10.42 -18.21
C ALA A 101 7.68 -9.88 -16.88
N TRP A 102 7.03 -8.88 -16.26
CA TRP A 102 7.49 -8.22 -15.06
C TRP A 102 6.44 -8.27 -13.94
N VAL A 103 6.92 -8.42 -12.71
CA VAL A 103 6.13 -8.19 -11.51
C VAL A 103 6.11 -6.70 -11.23
N THR A 104 4.92 -6.09 -11.23
CA THR A 104 4.76 -4.69 -10.84
C THR A 104 4.32 -4.66 -9.40
N ILE A 105 5.02 -3.91 -8.56
CA ILE A 105 4.75 -3.87 -7.13
C ILE A 105 4.30 -2.47 -6.75
N ASP A 106 3.02 -2.33 -6.41
CA ASP A 106 2.41 -1.10 -5.92
C ASP A 106 1.82 -1.32 -4.51
N ALA A 107 2.10 -0.40 -3.59
CA ALA A 107 1.51 -0.42 -2.27
C ALA A 107 0.00 -0.12 -2.30
N ASP A 108 -0.50 0.59 -3.31
CA ASP A 108 -1.92 0.92 -3.46
C ASP A 108 -2.76 -0.31 -3.80
N ASP A 109 -2.22 -1.28 -4.53
CA ASP A 109 -2.89 -2.57 -4.78
C ASP A 109 -3.12 -3.31 -3.45
N PHE A 110 -2.14 -3.30 -2.55
CA PHE A 110 -2.30 -3.88 -1.23
C PHE A 110 -3.29 -3.12 -0.35
N LYS A 111 -3.44 -1.79 -0.50
CA LYS A 111 -4.49 -1.05 0.22
C LYS A 111 -5.88 -1.54 -0.18
N GLN A 112 -6.11 -1.72 -1.48
CA GLN A 112 -7.38 -2.25 -1.99
C GLN A 112 -7.65 -3.66 -1.43
N LYS A 113 -6.64 -4.54 -1.47
CA LYS A 113 -6.76 -5.92 -0.94
C LYS A 113 -7.06 -5.96 0.56
N LEU A 114 -6.40 -5.10 1.35
CA LEU A 114 -6.63 -5.00 2.80
C LEU A 114 -8.02 -4.45 3.13
N LEU A 115 -8.46 -3.40 2.43
CA LEU A 115 -9.80 -2.84 2.61
C LEU A 115 -10.90 -3.83 2.20
N ARG A 116 -10.69 -4.59 1.12
CA ARG A 116 -11.58 -5.67 0.71
C ARG A 116 -11.71 -6.73 1.82
N GLU A 117 -10.60 -7.14 2.43
CA GLU A 117 -10.66 -8.08 3.55
C GLU A 117 -11.43 -7.50 4.73
N ALA A 118 -11.16 -6.25 5.09
CA ALA A 118 -11.81 -5.58 6.20
C ALA A 118 -13.33 -5.42 5.98
N LEU A 119 -13.76 -5.20 4.73
CA LEU A 119 -15.17 -5.19 4.37
C LEU A 119 -15.79 -6.59 4.53
N ALA A 120 -15.07 -7.64 4.10
CA ALA A 120 -15.56 -9.01 4.13
C ALA A 120 -15.68 -9.57 5.55
N ASP A 121 -14.77 -9.21 6.46
CA ASP A 121 -14.78 -9.67 7.86
C ASP A 121 -15.48 -8.68 8.83
N GLY A 122 -15.99 -7.56 8.32
CA GLY A 122 -16.71 -6.54 9.10
C GLY A 122 -15.82 -5.61 9.93
N THR A 123 -14.49 -5.75 9.85
CA THR A 123 -13.54 -4.89 10.59
C THR A 123 -13.42 -3.50 9.99
N TYR A 124 -13.88 -3.31 8.75
CA TYR A 124 -14.02 -1.99 8.13
C TYR A 124 -14.95 -1.10 8.95
N GLU A 125 -16.16 -1.57 9.28
CA GLU A 125 -17.13 -0.78 10.05
C GLU A 125 -16.83 -0.76 11.55
N SER A 126 -16.38 -1.89 12.10
CA SER A 126 -16.21 -2.05 13.55
C SER A 126 -14.90 -1.50 14.11
N PHE A 127 -13.86 -1.38 13.28
CA PHE A 127 -12.54 -0.91 13.71
C PHE A 127 -11.98 0.21 12.84
N LEU A 128 -11.89 0.02 11.51
CA LEU A 128 -11.22 0.98 10.64
C LEU A 128 -11.97 2.30 10.55
N LYS A 129 -13.29 2.28 10.40
CA LYS A 129 -14.09 3.49 10.23
C LYS A 129 -14.15 4.28 11.55
N PRO A 130 -13.49 5.46 11.63
CA PRO A 130 -13.52 6.28 12.84
C PRO A 130 -14.91 6.86 13.08
N ASP A 131 -15.23 7.16 14.34
CA ASP A 131 -16.56 7.71 14.68
C ASP A 131 -16.83 9.05 13.99
N ALA A 132 -15.81 9.90 13.82
CA ALA A 132 -15.93 11.14 13.07
C ALA A 132 -16.36 10.93 11.59
N VAL A 133 -15.98 9.81 10.97
CA VAL A 133 -16.45 9.45 9.62
C VAL A 133 -17.90 8.98 9.68
N LYS A 134 -18.26 8.14 10.66
CA LYS A 134 -19.64 7.69 10.86
C LYS A 134 -20.60 8.85 11.10
N GLU A 135 -20.19 9.85 11.86
CA GLU A 135 -20.96 11.07 12.11
C GLU A 135 -21.22 11.85 10.81
N ARG A 136 -20.23 11.95 9.92
CA ARG A 136 -20.40 12.59 8.61
C ARG A 136 -21.31 11.80 7.69
N GLU A 137 -21.19 10.48 7.65
CA GLU A 137 -22.10 9.61 6.91
C GLU A 137 -23.54 9.74 7.40
N GLN A 138 -23.76 9.80 8.72
CA GLN A 138 -25.08 10.06 9.31
C GLN A 138 -25.64 11.44 8.96
N ALA A 139 -24.76 12.43 8.76
CA ALA A 139 -25.13 13.76 8.28
C ALA A 139 -25.38 13.81 6.75
N GLY A 140 -25.28 12.69 6.04
CA GLY A 140 -25.54 12.57 4.61
C GLY A 140 -24.32 12.76 3.70
N GLU A 141 -23.11 12.81 4.26
CA GLU A 141 -21.85 12.87 3.51
C GLU A 141 -21.30 11.44 3.31
N PRO A 142 -21.43 10.83 2.12
CA PRO A 142 -20.99 9.45 1.91
C PRO A 142 -19.46 9.35 1.93
N PHE A 143 -18.93 8.25 2.47
CA PHE A 143 -17.51 7.89 2.41
C PHE A 143 -17.33 6.55 1.71
N TYR A 144 -16.30 6.47 0.88
CA TYR A 144 -15.92 5.27 0.15
C TYR A 144 -14.68 4.61 0.78
N PRO A 145 -14.54 3.28 0.72
CA PRO A 145 -13.43 2.57 1.37
C PRO A 145 -12.03 3.11 1.06
N LEU A 146 -11.80 3.52 -0.18
CA LEU A 146 -10.49 4.06 -0.61
C LEU A 146 -10.17 5.43 0.00
N GLU A 147 -11.14 6.14 0.54
CA GLU A 147 -10.91 7.40 1.24
C GLU A 147 -10.33 7.18 2.63
N LEU A 148 -10.49 5.97 3.18
CA LEU A 148 -9.87 5.52 4.43
C LEU A 148 -8.53 4.81 4.18
N ALA A 149 -8.03 4.80 2.95
CA ALA A 149 -6.83 4.03 2.58
C ALA A 149 -5.54 4.50 3.26
N SER A 150 -5.53 5.66 3.91
CA SER A 150 -4.43 6.08 4.79
C SER A 150 -4.30 5.17 6.02
N LEU A 151 -5.41 4.64 6.56
CA LEU A 151 -5.41 3.79 7.75
C LEU A 151 -4.75 2.43 7.53
N VAL A 152 -4.62 2.00 6.27
CA VAL A 152 -3.93 0.75 5.89
C VAL A 152 -2.52 1.02 5.34
N HIS A 153 -2.04 2.27 5.36
CA HIS A 153 -0.81 2.69 4.66
C HIS A 153 0.45 1.94 5.10
N GLU A 154 0.67 1.81 6.40
CA GLU A 154 1.86 1.16 6.95
C GLU A 154 1.87 -0.34 6.63
N GLU A 155 0.73 -1.00 6.75
CA GLU A 155 0.59 -2.42 6.44
C GLU A 155 0.73 -2.72 4.95
N SER A 156 0.14 -1.90 4.08
CA SER A 156 0.26 -2.06 2.64
C SER A 156 1.70 -1.82 2.16
N SER A 157 2.37 -0.82 2.73
CA SER A 157 3.80 -0.55 2.49
C SER A 157 4.66 -1.73 2.92
N PHE A 158 4.37 -2.33 4.07
CA PHE A 158 5.06 -3.53 4.54
C PHE A 158 4.89 -4.70 3.56
N LEU A 159 3.67 -4.97 3.08
CA LEU A 159 3.38 -6.04 2.12
C LEU A 159 4.10 -5.82 0.78
N ALA A 160 4.08 -4.60 0.23
CA ALA A 160 4.82 -4.28 -0.98
C ALA A 160 6.33 -4.51 -0.82
N VAL A 161 6.90 -4.16 0.34
CA VAL A 161 8.32 -4.45 0.63
C VAL A 161 8.58 -5.96 0.76
N GLN A 162 7.67 -6.73 1.35
CA GLN A 162 7.80 -8.20 1.42
C GLN A 162 7.74 -8.82 0.02
N MET A 163 6.72 -8.48 -0.79
CA MET A 163 6.57 -8.96 -2.16
C MET A 163 7.81 -8.67 -3.00
N ARG A 164 8.39 -7.48 -2.84
CA ARG A 164 9.63 -7.09 -3.51
C ARG A 164 10.81 -7.98 -3.11
N ARG A 165 10.97 -8.23 -1.81
CA ARG A 165 12.03 -9.10 -1.30
C ARG A 165 11.89 -10.53 -1.82
N GLU A 166 10.66 -11.06 -1.82
CA GLU A 166 10.36 -12.40 -2.34
C GLU A 166 10.62 -12.48 -3.85
N ALA A 167 10.14 -11.51 -4.64
CA ALA A 167 10.37 -11.47 -6.07
C ALA A 167 11.86 -11.38 -6.43
N PHE A 168 12.65 -10.61 -5.67
CA PHE A 168 14.10 -10.56 -5.84
C PHE A 168 14.80 -11.86 -5.46
N ALA A 169 14.40 -12.50 -4.35
CA ALA A 169 14.96 -13.78 -3.92
C ALA A 169 14.70 -14.88 -4.97
N ASP A 170 13.50 -14.88 -5.57
CA ASP A 170 13.11 -15.78 -6.66
C ASP A 170 13.83 -15.46 -7.98
N GLY A 171 14.40 -14.26 -8.12
CA GLY A 171 15.10 -13.80 -9.32
C GLY A 171 14.17 -13.35 -10.45
N LEU A 172 12.96 -12.90 -10.11
CA LEU A 172 11.99 -12.35 -11.05
C LEU A 172 12.44 -10.99 -11.59
N ASN A 173 11.91 -10.63 -12.75
CA ASN A 173 11.94 -9.28 -13.27
C ASN A 173 10.95 -8.41 -12.49
N VAL A 174 11.42 -7.32 -11.89
CA VAL A 174 10.63 -6.47 -11.00
C VAL A 174 10.61 -5.02 -11.48
N VAL A 175 9.40 -4.44 -11.56
CA VAL A 175 9.19 -3.00 -11.70
C VAL A 175 8.81 -2.43 -10.34
N ILE A 176 9.60 -1.47 -9.88
CA ILE A 176 9.30 -0.68 -8.68
C ILE A 176 8.74 0.66 -9.16
N ASP A 177 7.42 0.82 -9.12
CA ASP A 177 6.81 2.14 -9.26
C ASP A 177 6.74 2.78 -7.88
N SER A 178 7.60 3.76 -7.64
CA SER A 178 7.51 4.55 -6.41
C SER A 178 7.29 6.01 -6.76
N VAL A 179 6.39 6.64 -6.03
CA VAL A 179 6.46 8.08 -5.85
C VAL A 179 7.61 8.29 -4.88
N LEU A 180 8.78 8.70 -5.38
CA LEU A 180 9.91 9.13 -4.54
C LEU A 180 9.56 10.47 -3.87
N SER A 181 8.60 10.46 -2.94
CA SER A 181 8.21 11.63 -2.15
C SER A 181 9.07 11.80 -0.89
N SER A 182 10.10 10.96 -0.68
CA SER A 182 11.05 11.12 0.42
C SER A 182 12.45 10.69 -0.01
N PRO A 183 13.43 11.62 -0.05
CA PRO A 183 14.83 11.33 -0.41
C PRO A 183 15.46 10.22 0.44
N ASP A 184 15.06 10.10 1.70
CA ASP A 184 15.64 9.13 2.65
C ASP A 184 15.28 7.66 2.32
N LYS A 185 14.17 7.43 1.61
CA LYS A 185 13.78 6.07 1.16
C LYS A 185 14.56 5.61 -0.08
N ALA A 186 15.27 6.50 -0.77
CA ALA A 186 16.01 6.17 -2.00
C ALA A 186 17.28 5.36 -1.71
N VAL A 187 17.98 5.66 -0.61
CA VAL A 187 19.26 5.00 -0.28
C VAL A 187 19.05 3.54 0.17
N GLN A 188 17.95 3.24 0.86
CA GLN A 188 17.67 1.88 1.36
C GLN A 188 17.06 0.94 0.29
N GLN A 189 16.79 1.45 -0.92
CA GLN A 189 16.19 0.69 -2.03
C GLN A 189 17.22 0.10 -3.00
N GLN A 190 18.51 0.43 -2.84
CA GLN A 190 19.58 0.02 -3.76
C GLN A 190 20.42 -1.15 -3.25
N ASP A 191 20.29 -1.56 -1.98
CA ASP A 191 21.14 -2.62 -1.42
C ASP A 191 20.52 -4.01 -1.60
N PRO A 192 21.16 -4.92 -2.36
CA PRO A 192 20.81 -6.34 -2.32
C PRO A 192 21.15 -6.93 -0.94
N PRO A 193 20.47 -8.00 -0.49
CA PRO A 193 20.84 -8.67 0.75
C PRO A 193 22.28 -9.20 0.63
N GLU A 194 23.14 -8.79 1.55
CA GLU A 194 24.52 -9.29 1.66
C GLU A 194 24.50 -10.83 1.71
N SER A 195 25.16 -11.44 0.73
CA SER A 195 25.46 -12.86 0.72
C SER A 195 26.42 -13.15 1.87
N THR A 196 25.88 -13.58 3.00
CA THR A 196 26.65 -14.14 4.11
C THR A 196 27.27 -15.46 3.65
N ASN A 197 28.44 -15.38 3.04
CA ASN A 197 29.26 -16.53 2.70
C ASN A 197 30.13 -16.88 3.92
N GLN A 198 29.58 -17.68 4.83
CA GLN A 198 30.42 -18.35 5.84
C GLN A 198 31.15 -19.50 5.15
N ARG A 199 32.37 -19.22 4.71
CA ARG A 199 33.43 -20.24 4.61
C ARG A 199 34.08 -20.37 5.98
N THR A 200 33.87 -21.52 6.60
CA THR A 200 34.78 -22.13 7.58
C THR A 200 34.88 -23.59 7.11
N GLY A 201 36.03 -24.11 6.69
CA GLY A 201 37.33 -23.96 7.33
C GLY A 201 37.39 -24.99 8.44
#